data_AF-A0A7W7N8H5-F1
#
_entry.id   AF-A0A7W7N8H5-F1
#
_cell.length_a   1.000
_cell.length_b   1.000
_cell.length_c   1.000
_cell.angle_alpha   90.00
_cell.angle_beta   90.00
_cell.angle_gamma   90.00
#
_symmetry.space_group_name_H-M   'P 1'
#
loop_
_entity.id
_entity.type
_entity.pdbx_description
1 polymer ?
#
loop_
_entity_poly.entity_id
_entity_poly.type
_entity_poly.pdbx_seq_one_letter_code
_entity_poly.pdbx_strand_id
1 'polypeptide(L)'
;MDKSVLFAHHGRGCTIVASKICENVVIFQNVSIGANLKYNKINAEWENVGNPIIARNVIIADGAKILGPIIIGENSVIGAGSIITKNIPANSVAYGVNQFKPKDENYDFIFNSNMINPQEIIEVNKKLVAKFNERNKTI
;
A
#
# COMPACT_ATOMS: atom_id res chain seq x y z
N MET A 1 -9.88 -11.83 -7.93
CA MET A 1 -9.62 -11.25 -6.59
C MET A 1 -10.10 -12.24 -5.56
N ASP A 2 -9.29 -12.55 -4.55
CA ASP A 2 -9.69 -13.46 -3.47
C ASP A 2 -10.82 -12.87 -2.61
N LYS A 3 -11.62 -13.72 -1.95
CA LYS A 3 -12.76 -13.30 -1.12
C LYS A 3 -12.36 -12.59 0.17
N SER A 4 -11.15 -12.83 0.66
CA SER A 4 -10.61 -12.22 1.89
C SER A 4 -10.04 -10.82 1.68
N VAL A 5 -10.00 -10.32 0.44
CA VAL A 5 -9.52 -8.97 0.14
C VAL A 5 -10.41 -7.93 0.80
N LEU A 6 -9.80 -7.05 1.59
CA LEU A 6 -10.49 -6.04 2.36
C LEU A 6 -10.25 -4.66 1.76
N PHE A 7 -11.33 -3.96 1.41
CA PHE A 7 -11.28 -2.55 1.09
C PHE A 7 -11.49 -1.73 2.37
N ALA A 8 -10.40 -1.19 2.91
CA ALA A 8 -10.49 -0.22 3.98
C ALA A 8 -11.28 1.02 3.49
N HIS A 9 -12.08 1.58 4.38
CA HIS A 9 -12.93 2.74 4.09
C HIS A 9 -13.88 2.56 2.88
N HIS A 10 -14.31 1.32 2.62
CA HIS A 10 -15.26 0.93 1.57
C HIS A 10 -14.76 1.20 0.14
N GLY A 11 -13.45 1.25 -0.08
CA GLY A 11 -12.87 1.32 -1.44
C GLY A 11 -13.15 2.65 -2.17
N ARG A 12 -13.42 3.72 -1.41
CA ARG A 12 -13.70 5.04 -1.97
C ARG A 12 -12.56 5.50 -2.88
N GLY A 13 -12.88 5.90 -4.10
CA GLY A 13 -11.90 6.41 -5.07
C GLY A 13 -10.92 5.37 -5.61
N CYS A 14 -11.13 4.07 -5.37
CA CYS A 14 -10.23 3.04 -5.88
C CYS A 14 -10.52 2.68 -7.35
N THR A 15 -9.44 2.45 -8.11
CA THR A 15 -9.51 1.86 -9.45
C THR A 15 -8.72 0.56 -9.44
N ILE A 16 -9.38 -0.58 -9.68
CA ILE A 16 -8.78 -1.91 -9.50
C ILE A 16 -8.86 -2.70 -10.80
N VAL A 17 -7.72 -2.79 -11.49
CA VAL A 17 -7.51 -3.64 -12.66
C VAL A 17 -6.22 -4.43 -12.43
N ALA A 18 -6.36 -5.63 -11.88
CA ALA A 18 -5.25 -6.51 -11.50
C ALA A 18 -5.40 -7.89 -12.17
N SER A 19 -4.28 -8.53 -12.49
CA SER A 19 -4.28 -9.91 -12.98
C SER A 19 -4.70 -10.87 -11.86
N LYS A 20 -4.17 -10.63 -10.65
CA LYS A 20 -4.50 -11.41 -9.45
C LYS A 20 -4.32 -10.55 -8.20
N ILE A 21 -5.23 -10.71 -7.26
CA ILE A 21 -5.11 -10.20 -5.89
C ILE A 21 -5.35 -11.40 -4.98
N CYS A 22 -4.31 -11.79 -4.25
CA CYS A 22 -4.29 -12.95 -3.36
C CYS A 22 -4.96 -12.63 -2.01
N GLU A 23 -4.87 -13.57 -1.08
CA GLU A 23 -5.58 -13.56 0.19
C GLU A 23 -5.07 -12.48 1.15
N ASN A 24 -5.96 -11.98 2.00
CA ASN A 24 -5.72 -11.02 3.07
C ASN A 24 -5.03 -9.72 2.62
N VAL A 25 -5.19 -9.34 1.35
CA VAL A 25 -4.74 -8.04 0.87
C VAL A 25 -5.68 -6.96 1.41
N VAL A 26 -5.11 -5.89 1.96
CA VAL A 26 -5.86 -4.73 2.44
C VAL A 26 -5.58 -3.53 1.54
N ILE A 27 -6.64 -2.94 0.99
CA ILE A 27 -6.57 -1.83 0.04
C ILE A 27 -7.27 -0.62 0.65
N PHE A 28 -6.52 0.46 0.84
CA PHE A 28 -7.06 1.73 1.33
C PHE A 28 -7.71 2.55 0.20
N GLN A 29 -8.34 3.66 0.58
CA GLN A 29 -9.00 4.56 -0.34
C GLN A 29 -8.02 5.17 -1.37
N ASN A 30 -8.55 5.63 -2.50
CA ASN A 30 -7.83 6.34 -3.56
C ASN A 30 -6.66 5.55 -4.20
N VAL A 31 -6.58 4.24 -3.95
CA VAL A 31 -5.59 3.35 -4.54
C VAL A 31 -5.93 3.09 -6.02
N SER A 32 -4.92 3.12 -6.89
CA SER A 32 -5.07 2.67 -8.27
C SER A 32 -4.13 1.51 -8.56
N ILE A 33 -4.68 0.40 -9.03
CA ILE A 33 -3.97 -0.77 -9.52
C ILE A 33 -4.39 -0.92 -10.99
N GLY A 34 -3.44 -0.90 -11.92
CA GLY A 34 -3.79 -0.92 -13.33
C GLY A 34 -2.66 -1.30 -14.29
N ALA A 35 -3.03 -1.61 -15.52
CA ALA A 35 -2.07 -1.79 -16.62
C ALA A 35 -1.59 -0.45 -17.17
N ASN A 36 -0.44 -0.52 -17.84
CA ASN A 36 -0.11 0.42 -18.89
C ASN A 36 -0.55 -0.21 -20.22
N LEU A 37 -1.27 0.54 -21.07
CA LEU A 37 -1.45 0.14 -22.46
C LEU A 37 -0.34 0.80 -23.28
N LYS A 38 0.20 0.10 -24.28
CA LYS A 38 1.16 0.67 -25.22
C LYS A 38 0.55 0.70 -26.61
N TYR A 39 0.51 1.87 -27.24
CA TYR A 39 0.11 1.95 -28.64
C TYR A 39 1.32 1.63 -29.52
N ASN A 40 1.28 0.50 -30.21
CA ASN A 40 2.31 0.12 -31.16
C ASN A 40 2.02 0.82 -32.50
N LYS A 41 2.91 1.73 -32.89
CA LYS A 41 2.77 2.54 -34.11
C LYS A 41 3.09 1.77 -35.40
N ILE A 42 3.77 0.62 -35.31
CA ILE A 42 4.14 -0.20 -36.46
C ILE A 42 2.94 -0.98 -36.96
N ASN A 43 2.16 -1.57 -36.05
CA ASN A 43 0.93 -2.30 -36.38
C ASN A 43 -0.34 -1.45 -36.21
N ALA A 44 -0.23 -0.23 -35.67
CA ALA A 44 -1.36 0.67 -35.39
C ALA A 44 -2.40 0.09 -34.41
N GLU A 45 -1.93 -0.64 -33.39
CA GLU A 45 -2.78 -1.33 -32.40
C GLU A 45 -2.38 -1.02 -30.96
N TRP A 46 -3.34 -1.14 -30.04
CA TRP A 46 -3.09 -1.09 -28.61
C TRP A 46 -2.67 -2.46 -28.09
N GLU A 47 -1.51 -2.52 -27.44
CA GLU A 47 -0.99 -3.72 -26.80
C GLU A 47 -1.24 -3.69 -25.29
N ASN A 48 -1.86 -4.75 -24.79
CA ASN A 48 -2.00 -4.98 -23.36
C ASN A 48 -0.68 -5.56 -22.83
N VAL A 49 0.05 -4.77 -22.03
CA VAL A 49 1.32 -5.24 -21.45
C VAL A 49 1.14 -6.04 -20.16
N GLY A 50 -0.09 -6.20 -19.68
CA GLY A 50 -0.45 -6.94 -18.48
C GLY A 50 -0.76 -6.06 -17.26
N ASN A 51 -1.47 -6.66 -16.30
CA ASN A 51 -1.89 -6.01 -15.06
C ASN A 51 -1.08 -6.51 -13.86
N PRO A 52 -1.02 -5.75 -12.75
CA PRO A 52 -0.30 -6.16 -11.55
C PRO A 52 -0.81 -7.46 -10.92
N ILE A 53 0.08 -8.16 -10.22
CA ILE A 53 -0.22 -9.25 -9.30
C ILE A 53 0.12 -8.80 -7.88
N ILE A 54 -0.86 -8.91 -6.97
CA ILE A 54 -0.69 -8.58 -5.56
C ILE A 54 -0.69 -9.89 -4.77
N ALA A 55 0.45 -10.21 -4.13
CA ALA A 55 0.59 -11.43 -3.33
C ALA A 55 -0.11 -11.34 -1.97
N ARG A 56 -0.03 -12.43 -1.20
CA ARG A 56 -0.73 -12.60 0.09
C ARG A 56 -0.28 -11.54 1.12
N ASN A 57 -1.21 -11.11 1.97
CA ASN A 57 -0.96 -10.25 3.13
C ASN A 57 -0.32 -8.89 2.76
N VAL A 58 -0.54 -8.39 1.55
CA VAL A 58 -0.04 -7.08 1.14
C VAL A 58 -0.97 -5.98 1.66
N ILE A 59 -0.40 -4.90 2.18
CA ILE A 59 -1.15 -3.65 2.42
C ILE A 59 -0.82 -2.65 1.34
N ILE A 60 -1.86 -2.02 0.79
CA ILE A 60 -1.74 -0.91 -0.15
C ILE A 60 -2.39 0.32 0.49
N ALA A 61 -1.56 1.22 1.00
CA ALA A 61 -2.00 2.39 1.75
C ALA A 61 -2.57 3.50 0.84
N ASP A 62 -3.23 4.46 1.49
CA ASP A 62 -4.02 5.52 0.87
C ASP A 62 -3.32 6.17 -0.34
N GLY A 63 -4.05 6.30 -1.44
CA GLY A 63 -3.59 7.03 -2.61
C GLY A 63 -2.48 6.37 -3.43
N ALA A 64 -1.98 5.19 -3.06
CA ALA A 64 -0.90 4.53 -3.81
C ALA A 64 -1.31 4.16 -5.24
N LYS A 65 -0.33 4.10 -6.14
CA LYS A 65 -0.47 3.79 -7.57
C LYS A 65 0.47 2.64 -7.93
N ILE A 66 -0.09 1.54 -8.43
CA ILE A 66 0.63 0.32 -8.80
C ILE A 66 0.33 0.01 -10.26
N LEU A 67 1.33 0.13 -11.13
CA LEU A 67 1.12 0.13 -12.59
C LEU A 67 2.01 -0.87 -13.33
N GLY A 68 1.39 -1.61 -14.26
CA GLY A 68 2.06 -2.51 -15.21
C GLY A 68 2.11 -3.99 -14.77
N PRO A 69 2.79 -4.85 -15.57
CA PRO A 69 2.89 -6.29 -15.32
C PRO A 69 3.91 -6.59 -14.21
N ILE A 70 3.64 -6.10 -13.02
CA ILE A 70 4.53 -6.21 -11.86
C ILE A 70 3.93 -7.07 -10.77
N ILE A 71 4.80 -7.62 -9.93
CA ILE A 71 4.45 -8.44 -8.78
C ILE A 71 4.83 -7.67 -7.51
N ILE A 72 3.86 -7.51 -6.61
CA ILE A 72 4.11 -7.09 -5.24
C ILE A 72 4.23 -8.35 -4.39
N GLY A 73 5.42 -8.58 -3.82
CA GLY A 73 5.74 -9.74 -3.00
C GLY A 73 4.92 -9.80 -1.72
N GLU A 74 4.82 -11.01 -1.15
CA GLU A 74 4.00 -11.27 0.04
C GLU A 74 4.49 -10.52 1.29
N ASN A 75 3.55 -10.25 2.21
CA ASN A 75 3.82 -9.55 3.47
C ASN A 75 4.46 -8.16 3.31
N SER A 76 4.30 -7.55 2.13
CA SER A 76 4.84 -6.22 1.82
C SER A 76 3.82 -5.12 2.04
N VAL A 77 4.31 -3.91 2.29
CA VAL A 77 3.52 -2.71 2.51
C VAL A 77 3.87 -1.69 1.43
N ILE A 78 2.86 -1.20 0.72
CA ILE A 78 2.99 -0.08 -0.20
C ILE A 78 2.53 1.17 0.54
N GLY A 79 3.45 2.08 0.81
CA GLY A 79 3.21 3.30 1.57
C GLY A 79 2.25 4.28 0.88
N ALA A 80 1.65 5.17 1.65
CA ALA A 80 0.68 6.13 1.15
C ALA A 80 1.28 7.02 0.04
N GLY A 81 0.50 7.26 -1.02
CA GLY A 81 0.91 8.06 -2.17
C GLY A 81 2.05 7.50 -3.02
N SER A 82 2.50 6.25 -2.78
CA SER A 82 3.62 5.67 -3.54
C SER A 82 3.26 5.39 -4.99
N ILE A 83 4.23 5.50 -5.89
CA ILE A 83 4.11 5.15 -7.31
C ILE A 83 5.06 3.98 -7.57
N ILE A 84 4.48 2.80 -7.81
CA ILE A 84 5.20 1.54 -7.98
C ILE A 84 4.96 1.00 -9.39
N THR A 85 6.03 0.91 -10.15
CA THR A 85 6.07 0.43 -11.55
C THR A 85 7.13 -0.65 -11.75
N LYS A 86 7.65 -1.22 -10.66
CA LYS A 86 8.66 -2.29 -10.63
C LYS A 86 8.23 -3.34 -9.62
N ASN A 87 8.72 -4.58 -9.80
CA ASN A 87 8.49 -5.64 -8.83
C ASN A 87 9.01 -5.23 -7.45
N ILE A 88 8.26 -5.58 -6.41
CA ILE A 88 8.64 -5.38 -5.01
C ILE A 88 8.89 -6.74 -4.39
N PRO A 89 10.06 -6.99 -3.77
CA PRO A 89 10.32 -8.25 -3.06
C PRO A 89 9.33 -8.50 -1.93
N ALA A 90 9.25 -9.75 -1.47
CA ALA A 90 8.51 -10.07 -0.25
C ALA A 90 9.10 -9.35 0.97
N ASN A 91 8.31 -9.23 2.03
CA ASN A 91 8.72 -8.63 3.31
C ASN A 91 9.36 -7.24 3.14
N SER A 92 8.78 -6.39 2.30
CA SER A 92 9.32 -5.07 1.97
C SER A 92 8.34 -3.95 2.31
N VAL A 93 8.88 -2.78 2.66
CA VAL A 93 8.12 -1.53 2.71
C VAL A 93 8.53 -0.68 1.50
N ALA A 94 7.63 -0.56 0.53
CA ALA A 94 7.82 0.29 -0.65
C ALA A 94 7.24 1.68 -0.41
N TYR A 95 7.94 2.72 -0.85
CA TYR A 95 7.55 4.11 -0.61
C TYR A 95 8.01 5.04 -1.73
N GLY A 96 7.40 6.23 -1.82
CA GLY A 96 7.77 7.23 -2.82
C GLY A 96 7.65 6.68 -4.24
N VAL A 97 8.68 6.89 -5.07
CA VAL A 97 8.71 6.38 -6.46
C VAL A 97 9.69 5.22 -6.57
N ASN A 98 9.16 4.00 -6.66
CA ASN A 98 9.94 2.76 -6.82
C ASN A 98 11.05 2.54 -5.76
N GLN A 99 10.98 3.18 -4.59
CA GLN A 99 11.89 2.89 -3.49
C GLN A 99 11.28 1.77 -2.64
N PHE A 100 12.14 0.95 -2.04
CA PHE A 100 11.74 0.01 -1.01
C PHE A 100 12.89 -0.25 -0.05
N LYS A 101 12.54 -0.73 1.13
CA LYS A 101 13.47 -1.27 2.13
C LYS A 101 12.91 -2.57 2.69
N PRO A 102 13.73 -3.46 3.26
CA PRO A 102 13.24 -4.58 4.04
C PRO A 102 12.30 -4.11 5.15
N LYS A 103 11.23 -4.87 5.41
CA LYS A 103 10.38 -4.68 6.59
C LYS A 103 11.20 -5.02 7.83
N ASP A 104 10.99 -4.26 8.90
CA ASP A 104 11.54 -4.63 10.21
C ASP A 104 10.82 -5.90 10.69
N GLU A 105 11.58 -6.91 11.09
CA GLU A 105 11.04 -8.18 11.58
C GLU A 105 10.28 -8.03 12.91
N ASN A 106 10.58 -6.99 13.67
CA ASN A 106 9.97 -6.72 14.97
C ASN A 106 8.69 -5.88 14.88
N TYR A 107 8.42 -5.27 13.73
CA TYR A 107 7.26 -4.39 13.54
C TYR A 107 6.45 -4.82 12.33
N ASP A 108 5.24 -5.31 12.60
CA ASP A 108 4.27 -5.56 11.56
C ASP A 108 3.34 -4.37 11.38
N PHE A 109 3.21 -3.90 10.14
CA PHE A 109 2.26 -2.85 9.77
C PHE A 109 0.91 -3.45 9.33
N ILE A 110 0.79 -4.78 9.34
CA ILE A 110 -0.44 -5.52 9.04
C ILE A 110 -1.41 -5.47 10.21
N PHE A 111 -2.69 -5.27 9.91
CA PHE A 111 -3.75 -5.28 10.92
C PHE A 111 -3.79 -6.61 11.67
N ASN A 112 -3.68 -6.53 13.00
CA ASN A 112 -3.78 -7.67 13.91
C ASN A 112 -5.09 -7.60 14.71
N SER A 113 -5.61 -8.73 15.18
CA SER A 113 -6.76 -8.75 16.09
C SER A 113 -6.44 -8.12 17.45
N ASN A 114 -5.18 -8.16 17.88
CA ASN A 114 -4.73 -7.67 19.18
C ASN A 114 -4.29 -6.19 19.08
N MET A 115 -5.18 -5.33 18.57
CA MET A 115 -4.92 -3.89 18.50
C MET A 115 -4.87 -3.27 19.90
N ILE A 116 -3.99 -2.28 20.07
CA ILE A 116 -3.88 -1.50 21.31
C ILE A 116 -5.22 -0.84 21.68
N ASN A 117 -5.51 -0.76 22.98
CA ASN A 117 -6.72 -0.12 23.48
C ASN A 117 -6.79 1.36 23.04
N PRO A 118 -7.93 1.85 22.52
CA PRO A 118 -8.12 3.26 22.18
C PRO A 118 -7.72 4.26 23.28
N GLN A 119 -7.94 3.93 24.55
CA GLN A 119 -7.54 4.78 25.68
C GLN A 119 -6.02 4.94 25.77
N GLU A 120 -5.26 3.87 25.54
CA GLU A 120 -3.80 3.92 25.55
C GLU A 120 -3.27 4.78 24.40
N ILE A 121 -3.88 4.69 23.21
CA ILE A 121 -3.57 5.58 22.08
C ILE A 121 -3.76 7.05 22.48
N ILE A 122 -4.89 7.38 23.11
CA ILE A 122 -5.20 8.74 23.55
C ILE A 122 -4.15 9.24 24.54
N GLU A 123 -3.76 8.44 25.53
CA GLU A 123 -2.77 8.83 26.54
C GLU A 123 -1.37 9.03 25.95
N VAL A 124 -0.95 8.19 25.00
CA VAL A 124 0.31 8.39 24.27
C VAL A 124 0.28 9.70 23.48
N ASN A 125 -0.82 9.99 22.79
CA ASN A 125 -0.98 11.23 22.03
C ASN A 125 -0.96 12.47 22.93
N LYS A 126 -1.60 12.43 24.11
CA LYS A 126 -1.53 13.53 25.10
C LYS A 126 -0.09 13.81 25.53
N LYS A 127 0.71 12.77 25.80
CA LYS A 127 2.14 12.91 26.16
C LYS A 127 2.94 13.55 25.03
N LEU A 128 2.69 13.15 23.77
CA LEU A 128 3.36 13.74 22.61
C LEU A 128 3.05 15.23 22.46
N VAL A 129 1.78 15.62 22.66
CA VAL A 129 1.34 17.02 22.64
C VAL A 129 2.00 17.83 23.77
N ALA A 130 2.06 17.29 24.99
CA ALA A 130 2.72 17.95 26.11
C ALA A 130 4.20 18.23 25.81
N LYS A 131 4.93 17.22 25.31
CA LYS A 131 6.35 17.36 24.93
C LYS A 131 6.58 18.38 23.81
N PHE A 132 5.67 18.46 22.84
CA PHE A 132 5.72 19.49 21.80
C PHE A 132 5.54 20.89 22.39
N ASN A 133 4.54 21.07 23.26
CA ASN A 133 4.25 22.35 23.90
C ASN A 133 5.39 22.83 24.82
N GLU A 134 6.03 21.92 25.56
CA GLU A 134 7.19 22.25 26.41
C GLU A 134 8.36 22.79 25.58
N ARG A 135 8.68 22.15 24.44
CA ARG A 135 9.75 22.61 23.55
C ARG A 135 9.50 24.01 22.97
N ASN A 136 8.23 24.36 22.74
CA ASN A 136 7.85 25.65 22.15
C ASN A 136 7.60 26.76 23.18
N LYS A 137 7.60 26.46 24.49
CA LYS A 137 7.58 27.48 25.55
C LYS A 137 8.96 28.07 25.83
N THR A 138 10.02 27.45 25.32
CA THR A 138 11.42 27.84 25.54
C THR A 138 11.97 28.69 24.38
N ILE A 139 11.12 29.16 23.47
CA ILE A 139 11.44 30.02 22.33
C ILE A 139 10.73 31.36 22.50
#